data_AF-A0A266N6I5-F1
#
_entry.id   AF-A0A266N6I5-F1
#
_cell.length_a   1.000
_cell.length_b   1.000
_cell.length_c   1.000
_cell.angle_alpha   90.00
_cell.angle_beta   90.00
_cell.angle_gamma   90.00
#
_symmetry.space_group_name_H-M   'P 1'
#
loop_
_entity.id
_entity.type
_entity.pdbx_description
1 polymer ?
#
loop_
_entity_poly.entity_id
_entity_poly.type
_entity_poly.pdbx_seq_one_letter_code
_entity_poly.pdbx_strand_id
1 'polypeptide(L)'
;MDLNHGALKLGEIAGAKAQATRQVKCTHKASVRYQVSVGNPFPLGQGVSTTLTVNGVRAGEMINLPAGTSTLTIGSTLADNGAQAGTFSKTVVLIQSFM
;
A
#
# COMPACT_ATOMS: atom_id res chain seq x y z
N MET A 1 4.37 8.55 5.23
CA MET A 1 4.84 7.17 5.42
C MET A 1 5.68 6.80 4.22
N ASP A 2 6.74 6.03 4.40
CA ASP A 2 7.60 5.57 3.31
C ASP A 2 7.53 4.04 3.20
N LEU A 3 7.50 3.53 1.96
CA LEU A 3 7.44 2.10 1.64
C LEU A 3 8.66 1.76 0.79
N ASN A 4 9.79 1.59 1.47
CA ASN A 4 11.08 1.36 0.83
C ASN A 4 11.30 -0.13 0.55
N HIS A 5 11.52 -0.49 -0.72
CA HIS A 5 11.83 -1.85 -1.16
C HIS A 5 13.34 -2.14 -1.21
N GLY A 6 14.18 -1.15 -0.90
CA GLY A 6 15.64 -1.27 -0.95
C GLY A 6 16.18 -1.46 -2.37
N ALA A 7 17.39 -1.99 -2.47
CA ALA A 7 17.97 -2.39 -3.75
C ALA A 7 17.37 -3.72 -4.20
N LEU A 8 16.84 -3.77 -5.41
CA LEU A 8 16.28 -4.97 -6.04
C LEU A 8 17.09 -5.33 -7.28
N LYS A 9 17.22 -6.63 -7.56
CA LYS A 9 17.79 -7.12 -8.81
C LYS A 9 16.67 -7.35 -9.84
N LEU A 10 17.01 -7.16 -11.12
CA LEU A 10 16.12 -7.57 -12.20
C LEU A 10 15.86 -9.08 -12.09
N GLY A 11 14.59 -9.48 -12.23
CA GLY A 11 14.12 -10.85 -11.99
C GLY A 11 13.67 -11.15 -10.55
N GLU A 12 14.00 -10.30 -9.57
CA GLU A 12 13.57 -10.45 -8.16
C GLU A 12 12.47 -9.44 -7.76
N ILE A 13 11.98 -8.64 -8.69
CA ILE A 13 11.02 -7.56 -8.44
C ILE A 13 9.61 -8.11 -8.18
N ALA A 14 9.18 -9.10 -8.96
CA ALA A 14 7.84 -9.63 -8.87
C ALA A 14 7.58 -10.25 -7.48
N GLY A 15 6.59 -9.73 -6.76
CA GLY A 15 6.23 -10.19 -5.43
C GLY A 15 7.06 -9.60 -4.29
N ALA A 16 8.04 -8.73 -4.56
CA ALA A 16 8.77 -8.00 -3.52
C ALA A 16 7.82 -7.16 -2.66
N LYS A 17 8.03 -7.18 -1.34
CA LYS A 17 7.12 -6.56 -0.36
C LYS A 17 7.84 -5.53 0.50
N ALA A 18 7.15 -4.43 0.76
CA ALA A 18 7.51 -3.44 1.78
C ALA A 18 6.28 -3.13 2.63
N GLN A 19 6.51 -2.73 3.88
CA GLN A 19 5.43 -2.39 4.81
C GLN A 19 5.78 -1.17 5.66
N ALA A 20 4.76 -0.40 6.00
CA ALA A 20 4.82 0.69 6.96
C ALA A 20 3.65 0.58 7.92
N THR A 21 3.83 1.00 9.16
CA THR A 21 2.77 0.96 10.17
C THR A 21 2.34 2.36 10.60
N ARG A 22 1.08 2.50 10.98
CA ARG A 22 0.51 3.75 11.53
C ARG A 22 -0.51 3.43 12.62
N GLN A 23 -0.44 4.13 13.74
CA GLN A 23 -1.48 4.04 14.75
C GLN A 23 -2.74 4.82 14.34
N VAL A 24 -3.90 4.23 14.59
CA VAL A 24 -5.22 4.85 14.44
C VAL A 24 -6.00 4.66 15.74
N LYS A 25 -6.73 5.69 16.15
CA LYS A 25 -7.61 5.65 17.32
C LYS A 25 -9.05 5.84 16.86
N CYS A 26 -9.92 4.89 17.19
CA CYS A 26 -11.34 4.97 16.92
C CYS A 26 -12.10 5.12 18.24
N THR A 27 -13.05 6.06 18.33
CA THR A 27 -13.91 6.22 19.51
C THR A 27 -14.95 5.11 19.61
N HIS A 28 -15.44 4.63 18.46
CA HIS A 28 -16.34 3.49 18.32
C HIS A 28 -15.80 2.52 17.27
N LYS A 29 -16.41 1.34 17.15
CA LYS A 29 -16.14 0.44 16.02
C LYS A 29 -16.52 1.17 14.73
N ALA A 30 -15.66 1.10 13.71
CA ALA A 30 -15.87 1.77 12.43
C ALA A 30 -15.56 0.82 11.27
N SER A 31 -16.34 0.94 10.19
CA SER A 31 -15.98 0.35 8.90
C SER A 31 -15.33 1.44 8.06
N VAL A 32 -14.09 1.23 7.65
CA VAL A 32 -13.26 2.24 7.00
C VAL A 32 -12.77 1.71 5.66
N ARG A 33 -12.80 2.58 4.65
CA ARG A 33 -12.19 2.31 3.34
C ARG A 33 -10.98 3.21 3.17
N TYR A 34 -9.88 2.61 2.72
CA TYR A 34 -8.66 3.32 2.33
C TYR A 34 -8.47 3.21 0.82
N GLN A 35 -8.85 4.25 0.08
CA GLN A 35 -8.75 4.28 -1.37
C GLN A 35 -7.45 4.93 -1.83
N VAL A 36 -6.80 4.35 -2.83
CA VAL A 36 -5.63 4.97 -3.47
C VAL A 36 -6.11 6.02 -4.48
N SER A 37 -5.64 7.25 -4.33
CA SER A 37 -6.00 8.41 -5.19
C SER A 37 -5.86 8.18 -6.70
N VAL A 38 -4.98 7.27 -7.12
CA VAL A 38 -4.68 6.99 -8.54
C VAL A 38 -5.18 5.62 -9.00
N GLY A 39 -5.99 4.93 -8.19
CA GLY A 39 -6.37 3.53 -8.42
C GLY A 39 -5.36 2.54 -7.82
N ASN A 40 -5.74 1.25 -7.81
CA ASN A 40 -4.93 0.17 -7.23
C ASN A 40 -5.13 -1.13 -8.05
N PRO A 41 -4.12 -1.66 -8.75
CA PRO A 41 -2.70 -1.28 -8.70
C PRO A 41 -2.42 0.02 -9.47
N PHE A 42 -1.19 0.53 -9.35
CA PHE A 42 -0.71 1.68 -10.13
C PHE A 42 0.78 1.57 -10.50
N PRO A 43 1.22 2.20 -11.61
CA PRO A 43 2.62 2.16 -12.04
C PRO A 43 3.50 3.06 -11.15
N LEU A 44 4.73 2.59 -10.88
CA LEU A 44 5.80 3.31 -10.20
C LEU A 44 6.88 3.86 -11.15
N GLY A 45 6.91 3.36 -12.40
CA GLY A 45 7.95 3.67 -13.39
C GLY A 45 8.85 2.47 -13.66
N GLN A 46 9.72 2.56 -14.68
CA GLN A 46 10.68 1.51 -15.06
C GLN A 46 10.06 0.11 -15.26
N GLY A 47 8.84 0.02 -15.80
CA GLY A 47 8.14 -1.26 -15.95
C GLY A 47 7.66 -1.89 -14.64
N VAL A 48 7.74 -1.19 -13.51
CA VAL A 48 7.28 -1.67 -12.20
C VAL A 48 5.93 -1.05 -11.84
N SER A 49 5.05 -1.87 -11.26
CA SER A 49 3.80 -1.42 -10.64
C SER A 49 3.68 -1.94 -9.21
N THR A 50 2.77 -1.38 -8.43
CA THR A 50 2.50 -1.86 -7.08
C THR A 50 1.01 -2.02 -6.80
N THR A 51 0.69 -3.01 -5.99
CA THR A 51 -0.59 -3.14 -5.28
C THR A 51 -0.39 -2.76 -3.83
N LEU A 52 -1.23 -1.86 -3.32
CA LEU A 52 -1.26 -1.51 -1.90
C LEU A 52 -2.33 -2.31 -1.14
N THR A 53 -2.02 -2.68 0.09
CA THR A 53 -2.94 -3.30 1.06
C THR A 53 -2.97 -2.52 2.37
N VAL A 54 -4.08 -2.59 3.09
CA VAL A 54 -4.22 -2.09 4.46
C VAL A 54 -4.70 -3.25 5.32
N ASN A 55 -3.93 -3.60 6.35
CA ASN A 55 -4.14 -4.79 7.19
C ASN A 55 -4.27 -6.08 6.37
N GLY A 56 -3.49 -6.21 5.29
CA GLY A 56 -3.52 -7.37 4.39
C GLY A 56 -4.70 -7.39 3.41
N VAL A 57 -5.68 -6.50 3.57
CA VAL A 57 -6.83 -6.33 2.67
C VAL A 57 -6.46 -5.36 1.54
N ARG A 58 -6.93 -5.58 0.32
CA ARG A 58 -6.61 -4.71 -0.83
C ARG A 58 -7.12 -3.29 -0.58
N ALA A 59 -6.25 -2.27 -0.76
CA ALA A 59 -6.69 -0.88 -0.63
C ALA A 59 -7.80 -0.58 -1.66
N GLY A 60 -8.90 0.01 -1.19
CA GLY A 60 -10.17 0.16 -1.90
C GLY A 60 -11.29 -0.68 -1.30
N GLU A 61 -10.96 -1.76 -0.58
CA GLU A 61 -11.94 -2.59 0.14
C GLU A 61 -12.18 -2.06 1.56
N MET A 62 -13.27 -2.52 2.17
CA MET A 62 -13.65 -2.16 3.54
C MET A 62 -12.83 -2.96 4.55
N ILE A 63 -12.38 -2.30 5.62
CA ILE A 63 -11.84 -2.95 6.81
C ILE A 63 -12.60 -2.52 8.05
N ASN A 64 -12.72 -3.41 9.02
CA ASN A 64 -13.35 -3.10 10.30
C ASN A 64 -12.28 -2.80 11.34
N LEU A 65 -12.40 -1.65 11.99
CA LEU A 65 -11.54 -1.23 13.09
C LEU A 65 -12.32 -1.28 14.42
N PRO A 66 -11.76 -1.89 15.47
CA PRO A 66 -12.38 -1.88 16.79
C PRO A 66 -12.30 -0.47 17.41
N ALA A 67 -13.12 -0.25 18.44
CA ALA A 67 -12.93 0.91 19.32
C ALA A 67 -11.56 0.81 20.03
N GLY A 68 -10.96 1.95 20.31
CA GLY A 68 -9.62 2.04 20.90
C GLY A 68 -8.52 2.27 19.85
N THR A 69 -7.29 1.96 20.23
CA THR A 69 -6.11 2.14 19.38
C THR A 69 -5.81 0.86 18.62
N SER A 70 -5.62 0.96 17.31
CA SER A 70 -5.17 -0.12 16.43
C SER A 70 -3.91 0.29 15.68
N THR A 71 -3.08 -0.68 15.33
CA THR A 71 -1.98 -0.48 14.37
C THR A 71 -2.46 -0.89 12.99
N LEU A 72 -2.44 0.06 12.05
CA LEU A 72 -2.64 -0.23 10.63
C LEU A 72 -1.31 -0.62 10.00
N THR A 73 -1.32 -1.70 9.23
CA THR A 73 -0.19 -2.11 8.39
C THR A 73 -0.52 -1.79 6.94
N ILE A 74 0.21 -0.85 6.35
CA ILE A 74 0.13 -0.53 4.94
C ILE A 74 1.20 -1.35 4.22
N GLY A 75 0.77 -2.26 3.35
CA GLY A 75 1.65 -3.11 2.55
C GLY A 75 1.73 -2.64 1.11
N SER A 76 2.89 -2.82 0.50
CA SER A 76 3.12 -2.69 -0.95
C SER A 76 3.67 -4.02 -1.46
N THR A 77 3.11 -4.52 -2.55
CA THR A 77 3.65 -5.66 -3.31
C THR A 77 3.94 -5.20 -4.73
N LEU A 78 5.16 -5.44 -5.21
CA LEU A 78 5.57 -5.06 -6.56
C LEU A 78 5.16 -6.12 -7.59
N ALA A 79 4.90 -5.66 -8.81
CA ALA A 79 4.75 -6.50 -9.99
C ALA A 79 5.69 -6.00 -11.08
N ASP A 80 6.31 -6.96 -11.77
CA ASP A 80 7.20 -6.75 -12.90
C ASP A 80 6.38 -6.82 -14.19
N ASN A 81 6.35 -5.71 -14.94
CA ASN A 81 5.68 -5.58 -16.23
C ASN A 81 6.69 -5.28 -17.36
N GLY A 82 7.89 -5.85 -17.27
CA GLY A 82 9.03 -5.53 -18.14
C GLY A 82 9.97 -4.54 -17.47
N ALA A 83 10.39 -4.86 -16.24
CA ALA A 83 11.21 -3.99 -15.42
C ALA A 83 12.56 -3.66 -16.07
N GLN A 84 12.97 -2.40 -15.93
CA GLN A 84 14.24 -1.89 -16.44
C GLN A 84 15.14 -1.43 -15.29
N ALA A 85 16.45 -1.45 -15.52
CA ALA A 85 17.40 -0.96 -14.54
C ALA A 85 17.20 0.55 -14.31
N GLY A 86 17.09 0.95 -13.05
CA GLY A 86 16.94 2.35 -12.66
C GLY A 86 16.12 2.51 -11.39
N THR A 87 16.08 3.73 -10.88
CA THR A 87 15.27 4.08 -9.71
C THR A 87 13.82 4.32 -10.12
N PHE A 88 12.88 3.79 -9.33
CA PHE A 88 11.46 4.12 -9.41
C PHE A 88 11.00 4.71 -8.08
N SER A 89 10.11 5.69 -8.12
CA SER A 89 9.53 6.30 -6.92
C SER A 89 8.22 7.00 -7.29
N LYS A 90 7.25 6.95 -6.39
CA LYS A 90 5.96 7.63 -6.55
C LYS A 90 5.35 7.96 -5.21
N THR A 91 4.79 9.16 -5.11
CA THR A 91 3.95 9.57 -3.98
C THR A 91 2.49 9.46 -4.37
N VAL A 92 1.67 8.86 -3.51
CA VAL A 92 0.22 8.76 -3.67
C VAL A 92 -0.47 9.11 -2.36
N VAL A 93 -1.74 9.51 -2.45
CA VAL A 93 -2.59 9.72 -1.28
C VAL A 93 -3.46 8.49 -1.04
N LEU A 94 -3.49 8.02 0.22
CA LEU A 94 -4.50 7.08 0.72
C LEU A 94 -5.63 7.89 1.36
N ILE A 95 -6.79 7.88 0.71
CA ILE A 95 -7.98 8.61 1.14
C ILE A 95 -8.77 7.72 2.09
N GLN A 96 -8.93 8.18 3.32
CA GLN A 96 -9.75 7.51 4.33
C GLN A 96 -11.19 7.99 4.22
N SER A 97 -12.13 7.06 4.10
CA SER A 97 -13.57 7.33 4.17
C SER A 97 -14.25 6.39 5.16
N PHE A 98 -15.29 6.90 5.81
CA PHE A 98 -16.10 6.18 6.79
C PHE A 98 -17.49 5.93 6.18
N MET A 99 -18.10 4.81 6.53
CA MET A 99 -19.51 4.54 6.25
C MET A 99 -20.31 4.55 7.54
#